data_AF-A0AAX4PED0-F1
#
_entry.id   AF-A0AAX4PED0-F1
#
_cell.length_a   1.000
_cell.length_b   1.000
_cell.length_c   1.000
_cell.angle_alpha   90.00
_cell.angle_beta   90.00
_cell.angle_gamma   90.00
#
_symmetry.space_group_name_H-M   'P 1'
#
loop_
_entity.id
_entity.type
_entity.pdbx_description
1 polymer ?
#
loop_
_entity_poly.entity_id
_entity_poly.type
_entity_poly.pdbx_seq_one_letter_code
_entity_poly.pdbx_strand_id
1 'polypeptide(L)'
;MGGSAAHRAAPFIIGILALCLVGAAQASGQGLKPSRVHFVDRVGNNALFRGNEPLGNGSSETFAYDALIEEITKKAYLEANWSMEGPIYLVDMSFEYIEHSDIKAEENFFNENTHLGRYIKYPIFGAPFPPWVVGEKMVKYLANGPIWVADELPKRMGALRSLLETADNGGGNVVVYGHCEAGCDRTGEFMAAYYMQYKNMTVQEAWEHDTSDCGREPYHLNEFAIGWYCEYLKLNGLGDHLEECTITR
;
A
#
# COMPACT_ATOMS: atom_id res chain seq x y z
N MET A 1 -17.90 -91.34 -28.08
CA MET A 1 -18.70 -90.45 -28.94
C MET A 1 -19.15 -89.25 -28.11
N GLY A 2 -18.76 -88.04 -28.51
CA GLY A 2 -19.51 -86.80 -28.21
C GLY A 2 -19.08 -85.94 -27.01
N GLY A 3 -18.59 -84.72 -27.32
CA GLY A 3 -18.70 -83.49 -26.49
C GLY A 3 -17.51 -83.20 -25.56
N SER A 4 -16.58 -82.26 -25.78
CA SER A 4 -16.56 -80.85 -26.26
C SER A 4 -16.70 -79.78 -25.15
N ALA A 5 -15.72 -78.86 -25.17
CA ALA A 5 -15.66 -77.50 -24.62
C ALA A 5 -15.55 -77.35 -23.08
N ALA A 6 -14.87 -76.34 -22.49
CA ALA A 6 -14.46 -75.05 -23.02
C ALA A 6 -13.24 -74.47 -22.24
N HIS A 7 -12.39 -73.75 -22.97
CA HIS A 7 -11.40 -72.80 -22.46
C HIS A 7 -12.06 -71.65 -21.68
N ARG A 8 -11.40 -71.18 -20.61
CA ARG A 8 -11.62 -69.84 -20.05
C ARG A 8 -10.29 -69.07 -20.08
N ALA A 9 -10.26 -68.06 -20.94
CA ALA A 9 -9.23 -67.03 -20.96
C ALA A 9 -9.53 -65.97 -19.90
N ALA A 10 -8.50 -65.54 -19.16
CA ALA A 10 -8.57 -64.43 -18.21
C ALA A 10 -8.28 -63.10 -18.92
N PRO A 11 -9.03 -62.02 -18.67
CA PRO A 11 -8.72 -60.71 -19.23
C PRO A 11 -7.65 -60.01 -18.38
N PHE A 12 -6.55 -59.61 -19.02
CA PHE A 12 -5.59 -58.64 -18.48
C PHE A 12 -6.23 -57.25 -18.51
N ILE A 13 -6.45 -56.67 -17.32
CA ILE A 13 -6.89 -55.27 -17.17
C ILE A 13 -5.66 -54.38 -17.34
N ILE A 14 -5.62 -53.61 -18.42
CA ILE A 14 -4.65 -52.54 -18.66
C ILE A 14 -5.17 -51.31 -17.90
N GLY A 15 -4.54 -51.00 -16.75
CA GLY A 15 -4.77 -49.75 -16.02
C GLY A 15 -3.96 -48.62 -16.65
N ILE A 16 -4.62 -47.71 -17.36
CA ILE A 16 -4.03 -46.43 -17.79
C ILE A 16 -4.26 -45.43 -16.66
N LEU A 17 -3.20 -45.14 -15.90
CA LEU A 17 -3.18 -44.06 -14.91
C LEU A 17 -2.84 -42.76 -15.65
N ALA A 18 -3.87 -42.02 -16.08
CA ALA A 18 -3.71 -40.66 -16.56
C ALA A 18 -3.63 -39.72 -15.36
N LEU A 19 -2.41 -39.47 -14.88
CA LEU A 19 -2.13 -38.45 -13.87
C LEU A 19 -2.14 -37.07 -14.57
N CYS A 20 -3.32 -36.47 -14.73
CA CYS A 20 -3.45 -35.07 -15.10
C CYS A 20 -3.02 -34.22 -13.89
N LEU A 21 -1.73 -33.90 -13.81
CA LEU A 21 -1.23 -32.80 -13.00
C LEU A 21 -1.77 -31.49 -13.59
N VAL A 22 -2.97 -31.10 -13.18
CA VAL A 22 -3.43 -29.71 -13.27
C VAL A 22 -2.67 -28.95 -12.20
N GLY A 23 -1.46 -28.51 -12.56
CA GLY A 23 -0.76 -27.47 -11.80
C GLY A 23 -1.52 -26.17 -12.01
N ALA A 24 -2.49 -25.89 -11.13
CA ALA A 24 -2.99 -24.54 -10.98
C ALA A 24 -1.81 -23.69 -10.47
N ALA A 25 -1.30 -22.80 -11.31
CA ALA A 25 -0.41 -21.75 -10.85
C ALA A 25 -1.21 -20.88 -9.88
N GLN A 26 -0.98 -21.07 -8.58
CA GLN A 26 -1.47 -20.14 -7.56
C GLN A 26 -0.68 -18.84 -7.76
N ALA A 27 -1.34 -17.81 -8.28
CA ALA A 27 -0.88 -16.44 -8.10
C ALA A 27 -0.88 -16.20 -6.58
N SER A 28 0.30 -16.22 -5.98
CA SER A 28 0.44 -15.98 -4.54
C SER A 28 0.46 -14.48 -4.32
N GLY A 29 -0.72 -13.89 -4.14
CA GLY A 29 -0.82 -12.59 -3.47
C GLY A 29 -0.05 -12.70 -2.15
N GLN A 30 0.93 -11.82 -1.95
CA GLN A 30 1.66 -11.80 -0.69
C GLN A 30 0.72 -11.20 0.35
N GLY A 31 0.07 -12.07 1.13
CA GLY A 31 -0.84 -11.65 2.19
C GLY A 31 -0.20 -10.65 3.16
N LEU A 32 -1.02 -10.06 4.04
CA LEU A 32 -0.61 -9.05 5.01
C LEU A 32 0.73 -9.43 5.68
N LYS A 33 1.69 -8.51 5.67
CA LYS A 33 2.99 -8.68 6.32
C LYS A 33 3.08 -7.77 7.54
N PRO A 34 2.94 -8.32 8.76
CA PRO A 34 2.96 -7.53 9.99
C PRO A 34 4.20 -6.63 10.13
N SER A 35 5.35 -7.09 9.65
CA SER A 35 6.60 -6.33 9.71
C SER A 35 6.63 -5.07 8.85
N ARG A 36 5.65 -4.88 7.94
CA ARG A 36 5.54 -3.69 7.08
C ARG A 36 4.47 -2.71 7.54
N VAL A 37 3.67 -3.09 8.53
CA VAL A 37 2.69 -2.18 9.12
C VAL A 37 3.44 -1.25 10.08
N HIS A 38 3.31 0.06 9.89
CA HIS A 38 3.97 1.07 10.72
C HIS A 38 3.05 2.23 11.02
N PHE A 39 3.18 2.76 12.23
CA PHE A 39 2.57 4.00 12.65
C PHE A 39 3.29 5.18 12.00
N VAL A 40 2.51 6.11 11.44
CA VAL A 40 3.05 7.29 10.73
C VAL A 40 2.77 8.55 11.54
N ASP A 41 1.51 8.77 11.92
CA ASP A 41 1.10 9.97 12.65
C ASP A 41 -0.21 9.80 13.41
N ARG A 42 -0.45 10.71 14.36
CA ARG A 42 -1.71 10.79 15.11
C ARG A 42 -2.15 12.25 15.25
N VAL A 43 -3.43 12.48 14.97
CA VAL A 43 -4.10 13.77 15.16
C VAL A 43 -5.37 13.53 15.98
N GLY A 44 -5.38 13.95 17.24
CA GLY A 44 -6.48 13.64 18.15
C GLY A 44 -6.62 12.13 18.36
N ASN A 45 -7.76 11.54 17.97
CA ASN A 45 -8.00 10.09 17.99
C ASN A 45 -7.82 9.43 16.62
N ASN A 46 -7.49 10.21 15.60
CA ASN A 46 -7.29 9.69 14.25
C ASN A 46 -5.81 9.41 14.03
N ALA A 47 -5.51 8.40 13.23
CA ALA A 47 -4.14 8.01 12.97
C ALA A 47 -3.91 7.57 11.54
N LEU A 48 -2.67 7.76 11.10
CA LEU A 48 -2.18 7.30 9.83
C LEU A 48 -1.22 6.14 10.07
N PHE A 49 -1.45 5.07 9.34
CA PHE A 49 -0.58 3.91 9.25
C PHE A 49 -0.22 3.69 7.79
N ARG A 50 0.90 3.00 7.60
CA ARG A 50 1.36 2.54 6.30
C ARG A 50 1.60 1.04 6.31
N GLY A 51 1.59 0.41 5.15
CA GLY A 51 2.11 -0.94 5.01
C GLY A 51 1.80 -1.57 3.66
N ASN A 52 1.87 -2.90 3.61
CA ASN A 52 1.56 -3.65 2.40
C ASN A 52 0.06 -3.97 2.30
N GLU A 53 -0.35 -4.43 1.13
CA GLU A 53 -1.74 -4.77 0.88
C GLU A 53 -2.27 -5.81 1.88
N PRO A 54 -3.41 -5.55 2.53
CA PRO A 54 -3.89 -6.37 3.63
C PRO A 54 -4.76 -7.53 3.12
N LEU A 55 -4.20 -8.40 2.28
CA LEU A 55 -4.89 -9.61 1.81
C LEU A 55 -4.68 -10.81 2.73
N GLY A 56 -5.59 -11.77 2.64
CA GLY A 56 -5.52 -13.04 3.34
C GLY A 56 -4.32 -13.88 2.91
N ASN A 57 -3.74 -14.64 3.85
CA ASN A 57 -2.64 -15.54 3.55
C ASN A 57 -3.07 -16.61 2.54
N GLY A 58 -2.48 -16.56 1.34
CA GLY A 58 -2.71 -17.56 0.29
C GLY A 58 -3.96 -17.32 -0.57
N SER A 59 -4.63 -16.17 -0.44
CA SER A 59 -5.72 -15.75 -1.31
C SER A 59 -5.70 -14.25 -1.54
N SER A 60 -5.67 -13.85 -2.82
CA SER A 60 -5.90 -12.47 -3.21
C SER A 60 -7.38 -12.05 -3.15
N GLU A 61 -8.29 -12.96 -2.82
CA GLU A 61 -9.74 -12.72 -2.91
C GLU A 61 -10.36 -12.23 -1.60
N THR A 62 -9.60 -12.23 -0.49
CA THR A 62 -10.14 -11.92 0.84
C THR A 62 -9.34 -10.83 1.54
N PHE A 63 -10.01 -9.76 1.95
CA PHE A 63 -9.44 -8.71 2.79
C PHE A 63 -9.20 -9.22 4.23
N ALA A 64 -8.01 -8.99 4.76
CA ALA A 64 -7.58 -9.47 6.07
C ALA A 64 -7.85 -8.45 7.19
N TYR A 65 -9.11 -8.01 7.34
CA TYR A 65 -9.51 -6.95 8.28
C TYR A 65 -9.02 -7.20 9.71
N ASP A 66 -9.38 -8.35 10.29
CA ASP A 66 -9.08 -8.62 11.71
C ASP A 66 -7.58 -8.65 11.98
N ALA A 67 -6.80 -9.26 11.09
CA ALA A 67 -5.35 -9.32 11.20
C ALA A 67 -4.70 -7.94 11.04
N LEU A 68 -5.25 -7.10 10.14
CA LEU A 68 -4.78 -5.72 9.98
C LEU A 68 -5.09 -4.88 11.22
N ILE A 69 -6.29 -4.96 11.77
CA ILE A 69 -6.68 -4.21 12.98
C ILE A 69 -5.86 -4.65 14.19
N GLU A 70 -5.59 -5.95 14.33
CA GLU A 70 -4.70 -6.47 15.37
C GLU A 70 -3.30 -5.86 15.25
N GLU A 71 -2.71 -5.86 14.06
CA GLU A 71 -1.36 -5.32 13.87
C GLU A 71 -1.33 -3.79 14.02
N ILE A 72 -2.33 -3.06 13.52
CA ILE A 72 -2.47 -1.60 13.73
C ILE A 72 -2.50 -1.28 15.23
N THR A 73 -3.31 -2.00 16.00
CA THR A 73 -3.45 -1.75 17.44
C THR A 73 -2.14 -2.04 18.17
N LYS A 74 -1.45 -3.11 17.79
CA LYS A 74 -0.12 -3.46 18.31
C LYS A 74 0.91 -2.40 17.96
N LYS A 75 0.92 -1.92 16.71
CA LYS A 75 1.87 -0.91 16.21
C LYS A 75 1.63 0.47 16.82
N ALA A 76 0.37 0.86 17.04
CA ALA A 76 0.01 2.04 17.82
C ALA A 76 0.69 2.02 19.21
N TYR A 77 0.65 0.88 19.89
CA TYR A 77 1.26 0.74 21.20
C TYR A 77 2.80 0.74 21.13
N LEU A 78 3.38 -0.06 20.24
CA LEU A 78 4.84 -0.25 20.18
C LEU A 78 5.59 0.97 19.64
N GLU A 79 5.02 1.67 18.67
CA GLU A 79 5.72 2.74 17.93
C GLU A 79 5.29 4.14 18.40
N ALA A 80 4.09 4.29 18.98
CA ALA A 80 3.57 5.57 19.45
C ALA A 80 3.20 5.61 20.94
N ASN A 81 3.41 4.52 21.69
CA ASN A 81 2.95 4.37 23.08
C ASN A 81 1.47 4.75 23.24
N TRP A 82 0.64 4.37 22.26
CA TRP A 82 -0.76 4.70 22.22
C TRP A 82 -1.63 3.45 22.27
N SER A 83 -2.46 3.37 23.31
CA SER A 83 -3.56 2.42 23.38
C SER A 83 -4.80 3.04 22.73
N MET A 84 -5.20 2.48 21.61
CA MET A 84 -6.38 2.90 20.87
C MET A 84 -7.64 2.41 21.61
N GLU A 85 -8.43 3.33 22.16
CA GLU A 85 -9.65 3.02 22.92
C GLU A 85 -10.89 3.21 22.05
N GLY A 86 -11.83 2.28 22.10
CA GLY A 86 -13.09 2.36 21.35
C GLY A 86 -13.03 1.78 19.94
N PRO A 87 -14.13 1.89 19.17
CA PRO A 87 -14.23 1.30 17.84
C PRO A 87 -13.30 2.00 16.84
N ILE A 88 -12.81 1.23 15.87
CA ILE A 88 -12.00 1.72 14.76
C ILE A 88 -12.88 1.77 13.52
N TYR A 89 -12.82 2.90 12.82
CA TYR A 89 -13.32 3.04 11.45
C TYR A 89 -12.11 3.12 10.52
N LEU A 90 -11.91 2.09 9.70
CA LEU A 90 -10.76 1.97 8.82
C LEU A 90 -11.01 2.66 7.47
N VAL A 91 -10.16 3.60 7.12
CA VAL A 91 -10.06 4.15 5.77
C VAL A 91 -8.89 3.48 5.08
N ASP A 92 -9.21 2.48 4.27
CA ASP A 92 -8.23 1.73 3.48
C ASP A 92 -7.90 2.53 2.22
N MET A 93 -6.66 2.99 2.12
CA MET A 93 -6.21 3.91 1.07
C MET A 93 -5.18 3.21 0.19
N SER A 94 -5.65 2.67 -0.93
CA SER A 94 -4.84 1.93 -1.88
C SER A 94 -4.22 2.84 -2.92
N PHE A 95 -2.92 2.66 -3.13
CA PHE A 95 -2.15 3.34 -4.17
C PHE A 95 -2.05 2.53 -5.48
N GLU A 96 -2.85 1.47 -5.59
CA GLU A 96 -2.81 0.54 -6.70
C GLU A 96 -3.48 1.03 -7.99
N TYR A 97 -2.98 0.54 -9.13
CA TYR A 97 -3.50 0.92 -10.45
C TYR A 97 -3.88 -0.25 -11.38
N ILE A 98 -3.21 -1.41 -11.35
CA ILE A 98 -3.47 -2.54 -12.29
C ILE A 98 -3.92 -3.86 -11.61
N GLU A 99 -3.87 -3.96 -10.29
CA GLU A 99 -4.12 -5.20 -9.54
C GLU A 99 -5.63 -5.48 -9.35
N HIS A 100 -6.32 -5.82 -10.44
CA HIS A 100 -7.78 -5.87 -10.50
C HIS A 100 -8.47 -6.89 -9.57
N SER A 101 -7.82 -8.00 -9.19
CA SER A 101 -8.40 -8.97 -8.24
C SER A 101 -8.34 -8.45 -6.82
N ASP A 102 -7.23 -7.79 -6.49
CA ASP A 102 -6.84 -7.47 -5.14
C ASP A 102 -7.63 -6.23 -4.69
N ILE A 103 -7.67 -5.22 -5.56
CA ILE A 103 -8.58 -4.07 -5.47
C ILE A 103 -10.04 -4.50 -5.27
N LYS A 104 -10.49 -5.57 -5.94
CA LYS A 104 -11.86 -6.05 -5.79
C LYS A 104 -12.12 -6.67 -4.42
N ALA A 105 -11.13 -7.34 -3.82
CA ALA A 105 -11.29 -7.90 -2.48
C ALA A 105 -11.52 -6.78 -1.45
N GLU A 106 -10.75 -5.69 -1.55
CA GLU A 106 -10.88 -4.49 -0.72
C GLU A 106 -12.24 -3.80 -0.95
N GLU A 107 -12.56 -3.49 -2.21
CA GLU A 107 -13.82 -2.83 -2.58
C GLU A 107 -15.04 -3.65 -2.12
N ASN A 108 -15.05 -4.97 -2.38
CA ASN A 108 -16.14 -5.84 -1.97
C ASN A 108 -16.29 -5.87 -0.44
N PHE A 109 -15.19 -6.02 0.29
CA PHE A 109 -15.21 -6.05 1.75
C PHE A 109 -15.85 -4.78 2.32
N PHE A 110 -15.42 -3.60 1.89
CA PHE A 110 -15.95 -2.34 2.42
C PHE A 110 -17.36 -2.00 1.90
N ASN A 111 -17.74 -2.47 0.72
CA ASN A 111 -19.12 -2.37 0.24
C ASN A 111 -20.08 -3.21 1.09
N GLU A 112 -19.65 -4.38 1.55
CA GLU A 112 -20.44 -5.26 2.42
C GLU A 112 -20.37 -4.84 3.90
N ASN A 113 -19.28 -4.17 4.31
CA ASN A 113 -18.99 -3.83 5.70
C ASN A 113 -18.79 -2.31 5.91
N THR A 114 -19.69 -1.50 5.37
CA THR A 114 -19.61 -0.01 5.43
C THR A 114 -19.55 0.59 6.85
N HIS A 115 -19.91 -0.19 7.87
CA HIS A 115 -19.82 0.19 9.29
C HIS A 115 -18.42 -0.01 9.89
N LEU A 116 -17.56 -0.81 9.25
CA LEU A 116 -16.18 -1.04 9.67
C LEU A 116 -15.20 -0.05 9.03
N GLY A 117 -15.59 0.59 7.92
CA GLY A 117 -14.69 1.44 7.18
C GLY A 117 -15.15 1.77 5.77
N ARG A 118 -14.18 2.24 4.97
CA ARG A 118 -14.35 2.49 3.53
C ARG A 118 -13.03 2.35 2.78
N TYR A 119 -13.15 2.07 1.49
CA TYR A 119 -12.04 2.03 0.53
C TYR A 119 -11.85 3.37 -0.20
N ILE A 120 -10.61 3.77 -0.43
CA ILE A 120 -10.21 4.91 -1.27
C ILE A 120 -9.10 4.45 -2.21
N LYS A 121 -9.30 4.68 -3.51
CA LYS A 121 -8.29 4.41 -4.53
C LYS A 121 -7.60 5.68 -5.00
N TYR A 122 -6.30 5.78 -4.74
CA TYR A 122 -5.42 6.89 -5.13
C TYR A 122 -4.22 6.34 -5.91
N PRO A 123 -4.38 5.97 -7.19
CA PRO A 123 -3.27 5.37 -7.95
C PRO A 123 -2.07 6.32 -7.96
N ILE A 124 -0.89 5.79 -7.64
CA ILE A 124 0.40 6.49 -7.66
C ILE A 124 1.31 5.82 -8.69
N PHE A 125 1.91 6.61 -9.57
CA PHE A 125 2.76 6.16 -10.67
C PHE A 125 4.22 6.58 -10.50
N GLY A 126 4.48 7.67 -9.77
CA GLY A 126 5.80 8.27 -9.63
C GLY A 126 6.15 9.20 -10.81
N ALA A 127 7.40 9.68 -10.82
CA ALA A 127 7.88 10.65 -11.78
C ALA A 127 8.89 10.03 -12.76
N PRO A 128 8.86 10.38 -14.06
CA PRO A 128 9.71 9.77 -15.09
C PRO A 128 11.20 10.14 -15.00
N PHE A 129 11.53 11.23 -14.33
CA PHE A 129 12.90 11.72 -14.15
C PHE A 129 12.96 12.58 -12.88
N PRO A 130 14.13 12.71 -12.24
CA PRO A 130 14.25 13.50 -11.01
C PRO A 130 14.33 15.01 -11.27
N PRO A 131 14.10 15.87 -10.26
CA PRO A 131 14.18 17.33 -10.43
C PRO A 131 15.59 17.84 -10.73
N TRP A 132 16.64 17.20 -10.22
CA TRP A 132 18.03 17.66 -10.34
C TRP A 132 18.64 17.49 -11.75
N VAL A 133 17.95 16.84 -12.69
CA VAL A 133 18.40 16.73 -14.09
C VAL A 133 17.84 17.81 -15.00
N VAL A 134 16.98 18.70 -14.49
CA VAL A 134 16.41 19.82 -15.26
C VAL A 134 16.75 21.17 -14.63
N GLY A 135 16.70 22.24 -15.43
CA GLY A 135 16.99 23.59 -14.94
C GLY A 135 15.87 24.17 -14.07
N GLU A 136 16.20 25.16 -13.24
CA GLU A 136 15.30 25.79 -12.25
C GLU A 136 13.95 26.24 -12.83
N LYS A 137 13.91 26.80 -14.04
CA LYS A 137 12.65 27.20 -14.70
C LYS A 137 11.73 26.01 -14.95
N MET A 138 12.30 24.87 -15.32
CA MET A 138 11.56 23.64 -15.55
C MET A 138 11.12 23.03 -14.22
N VAL A 139 11.97 23.06 -13.19
CA VAL A 139 11.59 22.66 -11.83
C VAL A 139 10.35 23.43 -11.38
N LYS A 140 10.39 24.76 -11.46
CA LYS A 140 9.26 25.64 -11.09
C LYS A 140 7.96 25.33 -11.82
N TYR A 141 8.05 25.02 -13.12
CA TYR A 141 6.89 24.68 -13.94
C TYR A 141 6.33 23.30 -13.61
N LEU A 142 7.18 22.28 -13.54
CA LEU A 142 6.78 20.89 -13.34
C LEU A 142 6.28 20.64 -11.92
N ALA A 143 7.02 21.10 -10.90
CA ALA A 143 6.67 20.93 -9.50
C ALA A 143 5.35 21.61 -9.12
N ASN A 144 4.89 22.62 -9.86
CA ASN A 144 3.62 23.31 -9.63
C ASN A 144 2.50 22.89 -10.60
N GLY A 145 2.69 21.82 -11.38
CA GLY A 145 1.65 21.40 -12.31
C GLY A 145 1.85 20.03 -12.93
N PRO A 146 2.43 19.93 -14.14
CA PRO A 146 2.26 18.73 -14.97
C PRO A 146 2.78 17.42 -14.38
N ILE A 147 3.78 17.46 -13.50
CA ILE A 147 4.33 16.23 -12.90
C ILE A 147 3.30 15.51 -12.02
N TRP A 148 2.28 16.24 -11.52
CA TRP A 148 1.26 15.73 -10.60
C TRP A 148 -0.07 15.36 -11.27
N VAL A 149 -0.17 15.39 -12.61
CA VAL A 149 -1.47 15.16 -13.30
C VAL A 149 -2.04 13.76 -13.02
N ALA A 150 -1.19 12.75 -12.85
CA ALA A 150 -1.63 11.40 -12.53
C ALA A 150 -1.77 11.18 -11.00
N ASP A 151 -0.75 11.59 -10.24
CA ASP A 151 -0.65 11.26 -8.81
C ASP A 151 -1.40 12.24 -7.91
N GLU A 152 -1.67 13.46 -8.37
CA GLU A 152 -2.32 14.53 -7.62
C GLU A 152 -1.75 14.74 -6.20
N LEU A 153 -0.46 14.43 -5.98
CA LEU A 153 0.13 14.28 -4.64
C LEU A 153 -0.08 15.51 -3.75
N PRO A 154 0.13 16.77 -4.21
CA PRO A 154 -0.16 17.96 -3.41
C PRO A 154 -1.60 18.05 -2.90
N LYS A 155 -2.58 17.74 -3.75
CA LYS A 155 -4.00 17.76 -3.41
C LYS A 155 -4.34 16.63 -2.43
N ARG A 156 -3.79 15.44 -2.67
CA ARG A 156 -4.03 14.26 -1.82
C ARG A 156 -3.42 14.43 -0.42
N MET A 157 -2.26 15.08 -0.29
CA MET A 157 -1.67 15.40 1.03
C MET A 157 -2.56 16.35 1.84
N GLY A 158 -3.11 17.38 1.21
CA GLY A 158 -4.09 18.26 1.86
C GLY A 158 -5.36 17.52 2.29
N ALA A 159 -5.88 16.65 1.42
CA ALA A 159 -7.07 15.84 1.71
C ALA A 159 -6.84 14.84 2.84
N LEU A 160 -5.70 14.14 2.85
CA LEU A 160 -5.30 13.23 3.94
C LEU A 160 -5.19 13.98 5.26
N ARG A 161 -4.50 15.13 5.28
CA ARG A 161 -4.36 15.91 6.50
C ARG A 161 -5.71 16.37 7.04
N SER A 162 -6.57 16.88 6.15
CA SER A 162 -7.93 17.27 6.52
C SER A 162 -8.76 16.09 7.04
N LEU A 163 -8.59 14.89 6.47
CA LEU A 163 -9.25 13.68 6.96
C LEU A 163 -8.80 13.37 8.40
N LEU A 164 -7.49 13.39 8.68
CA LEU A 164 -6.98 13.15 10.04
C LEU A 164 -7.45 14.20 11.04
N GLU A 165 -7.58 15.47 10.63
CA GLU A 165 -7.99 16.56 11.52
C GLU A 165 -9.49 16.64 11.76
N THR A 166 -10.32 16.25 10.79
CA THR A 166 -11.77 16.51 10.82
C THR A 166 -12.63 15.27 10.94
N ALA A 167 -12.08 14.07 10.70
CA ALA A 167 -12.86 12.85 10.82
C ALA A 167 -13.30 12.61 12.26
N ASP A 168 -14.57 12.27 12.42
CA ASP A 168 -15.17 11.88 13.69
C ASP A 168 -15.93 10.58 13.48
N ASN A 169 -15.74 9.65 14.40
CA ASN A 169 -16.43 8.36 14.44
C ASN A 169 -17.27 8.26 15.73
N GLY A 170 -17.98 9.33 16.08
CA GLY A 170 -18.81 9.39 17.28
C GLY A 170 -18.00 9.15 18.56
N GLY A 171 -16.78 9.68 18.62
CA GLY A 171 -15.82 9.44 19.71
C GLY A 171 -14.94 8.19 19.57
N GLY A 172 -15.11 7.40 18.50
CA GLY A 172 -14.18 6.34 18.10
C GLY A 172 -12.93 6.87 17.38
N ASN A 173 -12.12 5.95 16.85
CA ASN A 173 -10.89 6.27 16.12
C ASN A 173 -11.12 6.13 14.62
N VAL A 174 -10.66 7.09 13.82
CA VAL A 174 -10.54 6.90 12.37
C VAL A 174 -9.08 6.58 12.06
N VAL A 175 -8.85 5.39 11.51
CA VAL A 175 -7.51 4.95 11.11
C VAL A 175 -7.44 4.96 9.60
N VAL A 176 -6.49 5.71 9.06
CA VAL A 176 -6.15 5.68 7.64
C VAL A 176 -5.00 4.71 7.45
N TYR A 177 -5.15 3.71 6.60
CA TYR A 177 -4.10 2.77 6.24
C TYR A 177 -3.73 2.97 4.77
N GLY A 178 -2.57 3.59 4.52
CA GLY A 178 -2.06 3.81 3.18
C GLY A 178 -1.17 2.66 2.73
N HIS A 179 -1.47 2.04 1.59
CA HIS A 179 -0.74 0.86 1.14
C HIS A 179 -0.64 0.74 -0.38
N CYS A 180 0.25 -0.15 -0.79
CA CYS A 180 0.34 -0.74 -2.12
C CYS A 180 0.70 -2.23 -1.92
N GLU A 181 0.78 -3.04 -2.97
CA GLU A 181 1.05 -4.49 -2.94
C GLU A 181 2.17 -4.83 -1.96
N ALA A 182 3.34 -4.21 -2.16
CA ALA A 182 4.51 -4.43 -1.31
C ALA A 182 4.59 -3.51 -0.08
N GLY A 183 3.85 -2.40 -0.03
CA GLY A 183 4.00 -1.37 1.00
C GLY A 183 5.29 -0.56 0.94
N CYS A 184 5.93 -0.55 -0.23
CA CYS A 184 7.28 -0.03 -0.45
C CYS A 184 7.27 1.18 -1.39
N ASP A 185 7.04 0.97 -2.69
CA ASP A 185 7.33 2.00 -3.69
C ASP A 185 6.32 3.16 -3.66
N ARG A 186 5.08 2.87 -4.06
CA ARG A 186 3.96 3.83 -4.09
C ARG A 186 3.58 4.31 -2.70
N THR A 187 3.62 3.39 -1.73
CA THR A 187 3.42 3.72 -0.31
C THR A 187 4.52 4.66 0.19
N GLY A 188 5.78 4.35 -0.13
CA GLY A 188 6.93 5.15 0.26
C GLY A 188 6.92 6.54 -0.29
N GLU A 189 6.58 6.70 -1.57
CA GLU A 189 6.39 8.03 -2.18
C GLU A 189 5.35 8.86 -1.42
N PHE A 190 4.17 8.27 -1.19
CA PHE A 190 3.07 8.96 -0.53
C PHE A 190 3.38 9.31 0.93
N MET A 191 4.02 8.39 1.65
CA MET A 191 4.40 8.59 3.04
C MET A 191 5.57 9.55 3.18
N ALA A 192 6.56 9.51 2.29
CA ALA A 192 7.66 10.49 2.27
C ALA A 192 7.16 11.92 2.02
N ALA A 193 6.16 12.10 1.15
CA ALA A 193 5.48 13.38 0.98
C ALA A 193 4.82 13.86 2.28
N TYR A 194 4.16 12.97 3.02
CA TYR A 194 3.56 13.28 4.32
C TYR A 194 4.63 13.63 5.37
N TYR A 195 5.70 12.85 5.45
CA TYR A 195 6.79 13.05 6.40
C TYR A 195 7.47 14.42 6.21
N MET A 196 7.78 14.79 4.97
CA MET A 196 8.35 16.11 4.68
C MET A 196 7.37 17.22 5.07
N GLN A 197 6.10 17.13 4.63
CA GLN A 197 5.16 18.24 4.81
C GLN A 197 4.70 18.44 6.27
N TYR A 198 4.51 17.36 7.02
CA TYR A 198 3.85 17.43 8.34
C TYR A 198 4.69 16.90 9.50
N LYS A 199 5.80 16.20 9.22
CA LYS A 199 6.70 15.65 10.26
C LYS A 199 8.08 16.29 10.26
N ASN A 200 8.27 17.35 9.46
CA ASN A 200 9.51 18.15 9.41
C ASN A 200 10.75 17.30 9.11
N MET A 201 10.60 16.27 8.28
CA MET A 201 11.71 15.47 7.76
C MET A 201 12.27 16.11 6.50
N THR A 202 13.59 16.08 6.35
CA THR A 202 14.25 16.34 5.07
C THR A 202 13.88 15.27 4.03
N VAL A 203 14.14 15.54 2.76
CA VAL A 203 13.93 14.55 1.68
C VAL A 203 14.73 13.26 1.91
N GLN A 204 15.96 13.39 2.44
CA GLN A 204 16.83 12.26 2.71
C GLN A 204 16.28 11.43 3.87
N GLU A 205 15.91 12.07 4.99
CA GLU A 205 15.32 11.37 6.14
C GLU A 205 14.02 10.64 5.76
N ALA A 206 13.15 11.28 4.97
CA ALA A 206 11.90 10.66 4.52
C ALA A 206 12.14 9.43 3.62
N TRP A 207 13.12 9.49 2.72
CA TRP A 207 13.51 8.37 1.87
C TRP A 207 14.21 7.23 2.63
N GLU A 208 15.09 7.56 3.58
CA GLU A 208 15.75 6.58 4.45
C GLU A 208 14.75 5.86 5.36
N HIS A 209 13.78 6.62 5.89
CA HIS A 209 12.70 6.07 6.69
C HIS A 209 11.87 5.07 5.88
N ASP A 210 11.52 5.43 4.64
CA ASP A 210 10.84 4.51 3.73
C ASP A 210 11.64 3.22 3.45
N THR A 211 12.93 3.39 3.16
CA THR A 211 13.84 2.27 2.92
C THR A 211 13.93 1.34 4.13
N SER A 212 13.94 1.91 5.34
CA SER A 212 13.94 1.16 6.60
C SER A 212 12.64 0.36 6.80
N ASP A 213 11.47 0.98 6.62
CA ASP A 213 10.16 0.33 6.77
C ASP A 213 9.97 -0.82 5.76
N CYS A 214 10.41 -0.60 4.52
CA CYS A 214 10.27 -1.58 3.45
C CYS A 214 11.33 -2.70 3.53
N GLY A 215 12.54 -2.37 3.99
CA GLY A 215 13.73 -3.22 3.95
C GLY A 215 14.46 -3.23 2.60
N ARG A 216 14.13 -2.29 1.70
CA ARG A 216 14.82 -2.03 0.42
C ARG A 216 14.50 -0.62 -0.08
N GLU A 217 15.33 -0.11 -0.98
CA GLU A 217 15.06 1.16 -1.67
C GLU A 217 13.75 1.09 -2.48
N PRO A 218 13.00 2.20 -2.59
CA PRO A 218 11.85 2.31 -3.47
C PRO A 218 12.28 2.26 -4.95
N TYR A 219 11.35 1.91 -5.82
CA TYR A 219 11.54 1.98 -7.26
C TYR A 219 11.86 3.42 -7.70
N HIS A 220 12.78 3.56 -8.64
CA HIS A 220 13.38 4.85 -9.00
C HIS A 220 12.35 5.92 -9.43
N LEU A 221 11.22 5.54 -10.05
CA LEU A 221 10.18 6.52 -10.41
C LEU A 221 9.53 7.14 -9.16
N ASN A 222 9.31 6.34 -8.12
CA ASN A 222 8.75 6.79 -6.86
C ASN A 222 9.78 7.64 -6.09
N GLU A 223 11.07 7.25 -6.13
CA GLU A 223 12.18 8.08 -5.61
C GLU A 223 12.25 9.45 -6.29
N PHE A 224 12.08 9.50 -7.61
CA PHE A 224 12.06 10.77 -8.34
C PHE A 224 10.88 11.64 -7.93
N ALA A 225 9.70 11.05 -7.71
CA ALA A 225 8.52 11.77 -7.23
C ALA A 225 8.70 12.33 -5.82
N ILE A 226 9.39 11.61 -4.92
CA ILE A 226 9.80 12.12 -3.61
C ILE A 226 10.63 13.41 -3.76
N GLY A 227 11.62 13.40 -4.65
CA GLY A 227 12.41 14.59 -4.98
C GLY A 227 11.55 15.74 -5.53
N TRP A 228 10.65 15.46 -6.46
CA TRP A 228 9.71 16.47 -6.99
C TRP A 228 8.81 17.07 -5.91
N TYR A 229 8.39 16.27 -4.92
CA TYR A 229 7.53 16.77 -3.86
C TYR A 229 8.28 17.71 -2.92
N CYS A 230 9.56 17.42 -2.64
CA CYS A 230 10.44 18.36 -1.94
C CYS A 230 10.51 19.72 -2.66
N GLU A 231 10.70 19.73 -3.98
CA GLU A 231 10.72 20.96 -4.78
C GLU A 231 9.39 21.71 -4.72
N TYR A 232 8.26 20.98 -4.79
CA TYR A 232 6.93 21.56 -4.61
C TYR A 232 6.81 22.27 -3.24
N LEU A 233 7.23 21.62 -2.15
CA LEU A 233 7.15 22.21 -0.81
C LEU A 233 8.02 23.47 -0.69
N LYS A 234 9.27 23.43 -1.18
CA LYS A 234 10.17 24.61 -1.17
C LYS A 234 9.58 25.79 -1.93
N LEU A 235 9.08 25.54 -3.15
CA LEU A 235 8.57 26.59 -4.02
C LEU A 235 7.29 27.25 -3.50
N ASN A 236 6.54 26.55 -2.64
CA ASN A 236 5.28 27.04 -2.06
C ASN A 236 5.42 27.50 -0.60
N GLY A 237 6.64 27.61 -0.07
CA GLY A 237 6.87 28.06 1.31
C GLY A 237 6.32 27.09 2.36
N LEU A 238 6.28 25.80 2.04
CA LEU A 238 5.85 24.71 2.94
C LEU A 238 7.02 23.86 3.42
N GLY A 239 8.25 24.20 3.02
CA GLY A 239 9.45 23.40 3.21
C GLY A 239 10.63 24.22 3.71
N ASP A 240 10.44 25.09 4.70
CA ASP A 240 11.52 25.92 5.25
C ASP A 240 12.70 25.11 5.81
N HIS A 241 12.46 23.84 6.17
CA HIS A 241 13.47 22.88 6.62
C HIS A 241 14.14 22.11 5.47
N LEU A 242 13.70 22.29 4.21
CA LEU A 242 14.18 21.55 3.04
C LEU A 242 15.28 22.35 2.33
N GLU A 243 16.53 22.13 2.73
CA GLU A 243 17.69 22.79 2.11
C GLU A 243 17.99 22.23 0.71
N GLU A 244 18.00 20.91 0.57
CA GLU A 244 18.30 20.18 -0.68
C GLU A 244 17.19 19.17 -1.00
N CYS A 245 16.84 19.04 -2.29
CA CYS A 245 15.84 18.09 -2.80
C CYS A 245 16.47 16.95 -3.60
N THR A 246 17.70 16.58 -3.24
CA THR A 246 18.44 15.47 -3.84
C THR A 246 18.57 14.34 -2.83
N ILE A 247 18.42 13.11 -3.30
CA ILE A 247 18.59 11.90 -2.48
C ILE A 247 19.97 11.33 -2.77
N THR A 248 20.75 11.07 -1.71
CA THR A 248 22.08 10.45 -1.79
C THR A 248 22.02 9.00 -1.33
N ARG A 249 22.75 8.12 -2.04
CA ARG A 249 22.85 6.68 -1.76
C ARG A 249 24.23 6.32 -1.24
#